data_AF-A0A396YNP8-F1
#
_entry.id   AF-A0A396YNP8-F1
#
_cell.length_a   1.000
_cell.length_b   1.000
_cell.length_c   1.000
_cell.angle_alpha   90.00
_cell.angle_beta   90.00
_cell.angle_gamma   90.00
#
_symmetry.space_group_name_H-M   'P 1'
#
loop_
_entity.id
_entity.type
_entity.pdbx_description
1 polymer ?
#
loop_
_entity_poly.entity_id
_entity_poly.type
_entity_poly.pdbx_seq_one_letter_code
_entity_poly.pdbx_strand_id
1 'polypeptide(L)' 'MIGTRYFLSNGLYLLAEAVGNNYDAYRVTNGTLKNILNEKDRHVWSLQECSAKVGVGINF' A
#
# COMPACT_ATOMS: atom_id res chain seq x y z
N MET A 1 5.30 -1.41 4.12
CA MET A 1 5.37 -2.87 4.35
C MET A 1 6.03 -3.09 5.69
N ILE A 2 5.31 -3.64 6.66
CA ILE A 2 5.84 -3.98 7.99
C ILE A 2 5.62 -5.48 8.17
N GLY A 3 6.69 -6.22 8.45
CA GLY A 3 6.63 -7.66 8.67
C GLY A 3 7.49 -8.04 9.86
N THR A 4 7.03 -9.04 10.62
CA THR A 4 7.75 -9.60 11.75
C THR A 4 7.87 -11.11 11.61
N ARG A 5 9.00 -11.64 12.08
CA ARG A 5 9.26 -13.07 12.16
C ARG A 5 9.50 -13.44 13.60
N TYR A 6 8.80 -14.47 14.08
CA TYR A 6 8.96 -14.97 15.43
C TYR A 6 9.50 -16.40 15.39
N PHE A 7 10.70 -16.61 15.94
CA PHE A 7 11.36 -17.90 15.96
C PHE A 7 10.94 -18.69 17.20
N LEU A 8 10.36 -19.87 16.98
CA LEU A 8 9.90 -20.77 18.04
C LEU A 8 10.98 -21.78 18.45
N SER A 9 11.81 -22.20 17.50
CA SER A 9 12.88 -23.19 17.70
C SER A 9 13.96 -23.05 16.61
N ASN A 10 15.04 -23.82 16.68
CA ASN A 10 16.10 -23.92 15.67
C ASN A 10 15.56 -24.56 14.37
N GLY A 11 14.71 -23.82 13.66
CA GLY A 11 14.12 -24.21 12.39
C GLY A 11 12.68 -23.73 12.21
N LEU A 12 11.89 -23.60 13.27
CA LEU A 12 10.48 -23.19 13.15
C LEU A 12 10.30 -21.69 13.39
N TYR A 13 9.64 -21.01 12.46
CA TYR A 13 9.26 -19.60 12.61
C TYR A 13 7.84 -19.31 12.14
N LEU A 14 7.20 -18.37 12.82
CA LEU A 14 5.98 -17.72 12.38
C LEU A 14 6.33 -16.45 11.62
N LEU A 15 5.61 -16.19 10.53
CA LEU A 15 5.74 -14.99 9.73
C LEU A 15 4.41 -14.25 9.71
N ALA A 16 4.43 -12.98 10.08
CA ALA A 16 3.29 -12.10 9.95
C ALA A 16 3.72 -10.88 9.14
N GLU A 17 3.00 -10.57 8.08
CA GLU A 17 3.29 -9.46 7.19
C GLU A 17 2.03 -8.63 6.94
N ALA A 18 2.15 -7.32 7.07
CA ALA A 18 1.11 -6.37 6.74
C ALA A 18 1.60 -5.42 5.64
N VAL A 19 0.80 -5.31 4.59
CA VAL A 19 1.03 -4.40 3.46
C VAL A 19 -0.20 -3.50 3.35
N GLY A 20 0.03 -2.21 3.54
CA GLY A 20 -0.92 -1.17 3.17
C GLY A 20 -0.51 -0.56 1.84
N ASN A 21 -1.46 -0.38 0.92
CA ASN A 21 -1.26 0.41 -0.28
C ASN A 21 -2.35 1.48 -0.39
N ASN A 22 -1.94 2.68 -0.80
CA ASN A 22 -2.85 3.81 -0.99
C ASN A 22 -2.93 4.11 -2.48
N TYR A 23 -4.12 3.96 -3.05
CA TYR A 23 -4.41 4.32 -4.43
C TYR A 23 -5.14 5.66 -4.44
N ASP A 24 -4.43 6.71 -4.85
CA ASP A 24 -5.02 8.03 -5.03
C ASP A 24 -5.29 8.30 -6.50
N ALA A 25 -6.54 8.63 -6.82
CA ALA A 25 -6.93 9.05 -8.15
C ALA A 25 -6.94 10.59 -8.24
N TYR A 26 -6.06 11.13 -9.08
CA TYR A 26 -6.03 12.53 -9.45
C TYR A 26 -6.53 12.68 -10.89
N ARG A 27 -7.47 13.60 -11.14
CA ARG A 27 -7.99 13.86 -12.49
C ARG A 27 -7.34 15.11 -13.05
N VAL A 28 -6.44 14.91 -14.02
CA VAL A 28 -5.92 16.01 -14.83
C VAL A 28 -7.07 16.54 -15.68
N THR A 29 -7.44 17.79 -15.44
CA THR A 29 -8.57 18.42 -16.12
C THR A 29 -8.05 19.02 -17.42
N ASN A 30 -7.90 18.22 -18.49
CA ASN A 30 -7.56 18.73 -19.83
C ASN A 30 -8.77 19.41 -20.47
N GLY A 31 -9.18 20.54 -19.88
CA GLY A 31 -10.17 21.46 -20.40
C GLY A 31 -9.48 22.53 -21.24
N THR A 32 -9.67 22.45 -22.55
CA THR A 32 -9.15 23.33 -23.59
C THR A 32 -9.21 24.82 -23.21
N LEU A 33 -8.03 25.46 -23.12
CA LEU A 33 -7.79 26.89 -23.36
C LEU A 33 -8.29 27.98 -22.38
N LYS A 34 -8.73 27.71 -21.14
CA LYS A 34 -9.19 28.82 -20.26
C LYS A 34 -8.79 28.83 -18.77
N ASN A 35 -7.84 28.02 -18.30
CA ASN A 35 -7.46 28.01 -16.87
C ASN A 35 -5.94 28.01 -16.61
N ILE A 36 -5.23 28.97 -17.21
CA ILE A 36 -3.79 29.22 -17.05
C ILE A 36 -3.38 29.68 -15.62
N LEU A 37 -4.30 29.70 -14.63
CA LEU A 37 -4.03 30.30 -13.31
C LEU A 37 -4.28 29.41 -12.10
N ASN A 38 -4.70 28.14 -12.24
CA ASN A 38 -4.92 27.28 -11.07
C ASN A 38 -5.01 25.79 -11.44
N GLU A 39 -3.98 25.23 -12.10
CA GLU A 39 -3.81 23.78 -12.20
C GLU A 39 -3.46 23.22 -10.81
N LYS A 40 -4.48 23.09 -9.97
CA LYS A 40 -4.42 22.23 -8.79
C LYS A 40 -5.05 20.91 -9.20
N ASP A 41 -4.22 19.88 -9.29
CA ASP A 41 -4.69 18.49 -9.39
C ASP A 41 -5.79 18.28 -8.35
N ARG A 42 -7.04 18.18 -8.82
CA ARG A 42 -8.17 17.95 -7.93
C ARG A 42 -8.17 16.47 -7.57
N HIS A 43 -7.87 16.20 -6.30
CA HIS A 43 -8.08 14.89 -5.70
C HIS A 43 -9.52 14.45 -5.95
N VAL A 44 -9.71 13.26 -6.53
CA VAL A 44 -11.04 12.73 -6.85
C VAL A 44 -11.47 11.71 -5.81
N TRP A 45 -10.60 10.76 -5.48
CA TRP A 45 -10.81 9.76 -4.44
C TRP A 45 -9.49 9.09 -4.03
N SER A 46 -9.45 8.56 -2.80
CA SER A 46 -8.37 7.71 -2.27
C SER A 46 -8.96 6.37 -1.83
N LEU A 47 -8.29 5.26 -2.15
CA LEU A 47 -8.64 3.93 -1.65
C LEU A 47 -7.43 3.34 -0.94
N GLN A 48 -7.65 2.98 0.33
CA GLN A 48 -6.62 2.41 1.18
C GLN A 48 -6.89 0.91 1.32
N GLU A 49 -6.02 0.11 0.72
CA GLU A 49 -6.05 -1.34 0.86
C GLU A 49 -5.07 -1.76 1.94
N CYS A 50 -5.55 -2.57 2.90
CA CYS A 50 -4.71 -3.21 3.89
C CYS A 50 -4.83 -4.72 3.72
N SER A 51 -3.72 -5.39 3.45
CA SER A 51 -3.63 -6.83 3.32
C SER A 51 -2.68 -7.37 4.39
N ALA A 52 -3.13 -8.40 5.11
CA ALA A 52 -2.33 -9.10 6.10
C ALA A 52 -2.14 -10.56 5.67
N LYS A 53 -0.92 -11.07 5.83
CA LYS A 53 -0.54 -12.46 5.58
C LYS A 53 0.08 -13.05 6.83
N VAL A 54 -0.35 -14.26 7.18
CA VAL A 54 0.25 -15.06 8.24
C VAL A 54 0.72 -16.38 7.68
N GLY A 55 1.87 -16.85 8.12
CA GLY A 55 2.48 -18.08 7.63
C GLY A 55 3.37 -18.74 8.68
N VAL A 56 3.71 -20.00 8.40
CA VAL A 56 4.65 -20.81 9.20
C VAL A 56 5.73 -21.31 8.25
N GLY A 57 6.98 -21.24 8.69
CA GLY A 57 8.13 -21.71 7.92
C GLY A 57 9.01 -22.66 8.73
N ILE A 58 9.66 -23.57 8.01
CA ILE A 58 10.69 -24.49 8.51
C ILE A 58 12.00 -24.10 7.82
N ASN A 59 13.07 -23.93 8.58
CA ASN A 59 14.41 -23.60 8.16
C ASN A 59 15.32 -24.78 8.53
N PHE A 60 16.07 -25.30 7.55
CA PHE A 60 16.89 -26.52 7.65
C PHE A 60 18.37 -26.18 7.54
#